data_AF-A0A843GC43-F1
#
_entry.id   AF-A0A843GC43-F1
#
_cell.length_a   1.000
_cell.length_b   1.000
_cell.length_c   1.000
_cell.angle_alpha   90.00
_cell.angle_beta   90.00
_cell.angle_gamma   90.00
#
_symmetry.space_group_name_H-M   'P 1'
#
loop_
_entity.id
_entity.type
_entity.pdbx_description
1 polymer ?
#
loop_
_entity_poly.entity_id
_entity_poly.type
_entity_poly.pdbx_seq_one_letter_code
_entity_poly.pdbx_strand_id
1 'polypeptide(L)'
;MDIEIFKLLIAIVGAIYFMLPAYVANLSGLAFGGGTPVDGGKECKDGRRLIGNGVTWKGCLNGTVVGTLVGVVLGIIGTFYGDLSVLTGGVIDLPVYGSITGGLILGFLMAFGALLGDAVGSFIKRRIGLQSGEP
;
A
#
# COMPACT_ATOMS: atom_id res chain seq x y z
N MET A 1 4.52 27.55 -20.36
CA MET A 1 3.36 26.71 -19.96
C MET A 1 3.69 25.23 -20.14
N ASP A 2 4.36 24.86 -21.23
CA ASP A 2 4.68 23.45 -21.55
C ASP A 2 5.63 22.77 -20.54
N ILE A 3 6.62 23.49 -20.01
CA ILE A 3 7.58 22.94 -19.02
C ILE A 3 6.89 22.59 -17.69
N GLU A 4 5.95 23.41 -17.23
CA GLU A 4 5.23 23.16 -15.98
C GLU A 4 4.27 21.97 -16.11
N ILE A 5 3.57 21.87 -17.24
CA ILE A 5 2.72 20.71 -17.55
C ILE A 5 3.58 19.44 -17.61
N PHE A 6 4.75 19.50 -18.24
CA PHE A 6 5.66 18.36 -18.32
C PHE A 6 6.16 17.91 -16.93
N LYS A 7 6.56 18.84 -16.06
CA LYS A 7 6.95 18.53 -14.67
C LYS A 7 5.79 17.92 -13.88
N LEU A 8 4.57 18.44 -14.05
CA LEU A 8 3.38 17.88 -13.40
C LEU A 8 3.14 16.43 -13.83
N LEU A 9 3.27 16.11 -15.12
CA LEU A 9 3.12 14.74 -15.62
C LEU A 9 4.19 13.82 -15.02
N ILE A 10 5.45 14.26 -14.95
CA ILE A 10 6.52 13.51 -14.28
C ILE A 10 6.18 13.26 -12.81
N ALA A 11 5.70 14.28 -12.10
CA ALA A 11 5.35 14.15 -10.69
C ALA A 11 4.21 13.13 -10.47
N ILE A 12 3.19 13.13 -11.33
CA ILE A 12 2.09 12.15 -11.25
C ILE A 12 2.62 10.73 -11.47
N VAL A 13 3.44 10.52 -12.51
CA VAL A 13 4.02 9.20 -12.79
C VAL A 13 4.95 8.76 -11.66
N GLY A 14 5.77 9.67 -11.13
CA GLY A 14 6.65 9.40 -10.00
C GLY A 14 5.90 9.07 -8.71
N ALA A 15 4.78 9.74 -8.43
CA ALA A 15 3.91 9.41 -7.29
C ALA A 15 3.27 8.03 -7.44
N ILE A 16 2.82 7.67 -8.65
CA ILE A 16 2.29 6.32 -8.94
C ILE A 16 3.40 5.27 -8.75
N TYR A 17 4.60 5.52 -9.26
CA TYR A 17 5.76 4.64 -9.08
C TYR A 17 6.08 4.47 -7.59
N PHE A 18 6.07 5.57 -6.83
CA PHE A 18 6.33 5.55 -5.39
C PHE A 18 5.33 4.69 -4.62
N MET A 19 4.04 4.86 -4.93
CA MET A 19 2.92 4.17 -4.27
C MET A 19 2.71 2.72 -4.74
N LEU A 20 3.42 2.27 -5.78
CA LEU A 20 3.14 1.01 -6.45
C LEU A 20 3.09 -0.22 -5.52
N PRO A 21 4.02 -0.40 -4.55
CA PRO A 21 3.92 -1.50 -3.57
C PRO A 21 2.62 -1.51 -2.77
N ALA A 22 2.12 -0.34 -2.36
CA ALA A 22 0.88 -0.20 -1.61
C ALA A 22 -0.35 -0.55 -2.45
N TYR A 23 -0.40 -0.10 -3.71
CA TYR A 23 -1.51 -0.43 -4.62
C TYR A 23 -1.57 -1.92 -4.91
N VAL A 24 -0.42 -2.53 -5.20
CA VAL A 24 -0.36 -3.97 -5.46
C VAL A 24 -0.68 -4.76 -4.20
N ALA A 25 -0.24 -4.31 -3.02
CA ALA A 25 -0.58 -4.95 -1.75
C ALA A 25 -2.08 -4.98 -1.50
N ASN A 26 -2.78 -3.86 -1.72
CA ASN A 26 -4.23 -3.77 -1.56
C ASN A 26 -4.98 -4.68 -2.55
N LEU A 27 -4.61 -4.65 -3.83
CA LEU A 27 -5.21 -5.54 -4.84
C LEU A 27 -4.95 -7.01 -4.53
N SER A 28 -3.75 -7.34 -4.06
CA SER A 28 -3.37 -8.70 -3.67
C SER A 28 -4.09 -9.15 -2.40
N GLY A 29 -4.30 -8.25 -1.45
CA GLY A 29 -5.09 -8.50 -0.25
C GLY A 29 -6.55 -8.84 -0.57
N LEU A 30 -7.11 -8.21 -1.60
CA LEU A 30 -8.44 -8.55 -2.13
C LEU A 30 -8.44 -9.89 -2.90
N ALA A 31 -7.51 -10.07 -3.83
CA ALA A 31 -7.46 -11.23 -4.72
C ALA A 31 -7.09 -12.54 -4.00
N PHE A 32 -6.20 -12.47 -3.02
CA PHE A 32 -5.69 -13.61 -2.24
C PHE A 32 -6.15 -13.56 -0.77
N GLY A 33 -7.18 -12.77 -0.49
CA GLY A 33 -7.79 -12.60 0.82
C GLY A 33 -8.81 -13.68 1.18
N GLY A 34 -9.76 -13.30 2.03
CA GLY A 34 -10.80 -14.21 2.52
C GLY A 34 -10.34 -15.11 3.67
N GLY A 35 -11.22 -16.04 4.06
CA GLY A 35 -11.01 -16.90 5.22
C GLY A 35 -11.19 -16.16 6.55
N THR A 36 -10.33 -16.43 7.52
CA THR A 36 -10.47 -15.94 8.90
C THR A 36 -10.28 -14.43 8.97
N PRO A 37 -11.30 -13.66 9.43
CA PRO A 37 -11.17 -12.24 9.69
C PRO A 37 -10.09 -11.95 10.74
N VAL A 38 -9.41 -10.81 10.62
CA VAL A 38 -8.34 -10.41 11.57
C VAL A 38 -8.88 -10.26 12.99
N ASP A 39 -10.12 -9.79 13.13
CA ASP A 39 -10.78 -9.64 14.43
C ASP A 39 -11.30 -10.95 15.05
N GLY A 40 -11.23 -12.06 14.31
CA GLY A 40 -11.72 -13.36 14.76
C GLY A 40 -13.22 -13.41 15.08
N GLY A 41 -14.02 -12.49 14.53
CA GLY A 41 -15.45 -12.42 14.84
C GLY A 41 -15.82 -11.55 16.04
N LYS A 42 -14.83 -10.94 16.71
CA LYS A 42 -15.06 -10.19 17.95
C LYS A 42 -15.86 -8.91 17.73
N GLU A 43 -16.65 -8.57 18.73
CA GLU A 43 -17.43 -7.35 18.81
C GLU A 43 -16.85 -6.40 19.87
N CYS A 44 -17.04 -5.10 19.65
CA CYS A 44 -16.81 -4.07 20.64
C CYS A 44 -18.00 -3.97 21.60
N LYS A 45 -17.85 -3.16 22.66
CA LYS A 45 -18.91 -2.91 23.66
C LYS A 45 -20.19 -2.31 23.07
N ASP A 46 -20.10 -1.72 21.87
CA ASP A 46 -21.21 -1.18 21.10
C ASP A 46 -22.02 -2.26 20.36
N GLY A 47 -21.68 -3.55 20.52
CA GLY A 47 -22.33 -4.67 19.83
C GLY A 47 -21.96 -4.76 18.35
N ARG A 48 -20.99 -3.98 17.87
CA ARG A 48 -20.54 -3.99 16.47
C ARG A 48 -19.20 -4.70 16.37
N ARG A 49 -18.96 -5.35 15.22
CA ARG A 49 -17.68 -5.99 14.91
C ARG A 49 -16.50 -5.03 15.11
N LEU A 50 -15.34 -5.56 15.51
CA LEU A 50 -14.14 -4.75 15.68
C LEU A 50 -13.68 -4.18 14.33
N ILE A 51 -13.53 -5.04 13.32
CA ILE A 51 -13.10 -4.69 11.96
C ILE A 51 -14.14 -5.17 10.95
N GLY A 52 -14.57 -6.43 11.07
CA GLY A 52 -15.49 -7.09 10.13
C GLY A 52 -14.77 -8.04 9.16
N ASN A 53 -15.54 -8.61 8.23
CA ASN A 53 -15.08 -9.70 7.37
C ASN A 53 -14.21 -9.24 6.18
N GLY A 54 -14.14 -7.93 5.92
CA GLY A 54 -13.37 -7.37 4.81
C GLY A 54 -11.85 -7.47 4.95
N VAL A 55 -11.36 -7.65 6.19
CA VAL A 55 -9.92 -7.67 6.47
C VAL A 55 -9.54 -9.02 7.08
N THR A 56 -8.76 -9.81 6.36
CA THR A 56 -8.44 -11.19 6.73
C THR A 56 -6.94 -11.42 6.89
N TRP A 57 -6.56 -12.41 7.71
CA TRP A 57 -5.15 -12.74 7.94
C TRP A 57 -4.42 -13.13 6.66
N LYS A 58 -5.07 -13.93 5.80
CA LYS A 58 -4.51 -14.33 4.51
C LYS A 58 -4.30 -13.12 3.59
N GLY A 59 -5.27 -12.21 3.53
CA GLY A 59 -5.17 -10.99 2.73
C GLY A 59 -4.04 -10.10 3.21
N CYS A 60 -3.95 -9.86 4.52
CA CYS A 60 -2.89 -9.04 5.11
C CYS A 60 -1.50 -9.63 4.84
N LEU A 61 -1.32 -10.94 5.05
CA LEU A 61 -0.03 -11.60 4.84
C LEU A 61 0.37 -11.63 3.36
N ASN A 62 -0.51 -12.12 2.49
CA ASN A 62 -0.23 -12.24 1.06
C ASN A 62 -0.03 -10.87 0.43
N GLY A 63 -0.88 -9.90 0.75
CA GLY A 63 -0.74 -8.54 0.25
C GLY A 63 0.56 -7.88 0.69
N THR A 64 0.95 -8.04 1.96
CA THR A 64 2.22 -7.51 2.47
C THR A 64 3.41 -8.15 1.73
N VAL A 65 3.41 -9.47 1.56
CA VAL A 65 4.49 -10.19 0.85
C VAL A 65 4.58 -9.71 -0.59
N VAL A 66 3.46 -9.70 -1.33
CA VAL A 66 3.47 -9.31 -2.75
C VAL A 66 3.90 -7.85 -2.92
N GLY A 67 3.36 -6.92 -2.11
CA GLY A 67 3.79 -5.52 -2.17
C GLY A 67 5.27 -5.34 -1.80
N THR A 68 5.77 -6.08 -0.82
CA THR A 68 7.21 -6.08 -0.47
C THR A 68 8.06 -6.55 -1.65
N LEU A 69 7.66 -7.61 -2.36
CA LEU A 69 8.35 -8.10 -3.55
C LEU A 69 8.37 -7.04 -4.67
N VAL A 70 7.27 -6.31 -4.85
CA VAL A 70 7.24 -5.17 -5.79
C VAL A 70 8.29 -4.13 -5.38
N GLY A 71 8.35 -3.76 -4.10
CA GLY A 71 9.37 -2.83 -3.60
C GLY A 71 10.81 -3.32 -3.82
N VAL A 72 11.07 -4.62 -3.66
CA VAL A 72 12.37 -5.24 -4.00
C VAL A 72 12.68 -5.09 -5.49
N VAL A 73 11.72 -5.36 -6.37
CA VAL A 73 11.89 -5.16 -7.82
C VAL A 73 12.21 -3.70 -8.14
N LEU A 74 11.50 -2.74 -7.53
CA LEU A 74 11.80 -1.32 -7.67
C LEU A 74 13.20 -0.97 -7.15
N GLY A 75 13.61 -1.56 -6.03
CA GLY A 75 14.95 -1.41 -5.46
C GLY A 75 16.07 -1.96 -6.36
N ILE A 76 15.82 -3.09 -7.03
CA ILE A 76 16.73 -3.64 -8.06
C ILE A 76 16.83 -2.66 -9.23
N ILE A 77 15.69 -2.19 -9.75
CA ILE A 77 15.67 -1.20 -10.84
C ILE A 77 16.47 0.04 -10.44
N GLY A 78 16.23 0.60 -9.25
CA GLY A 78 16.94 1.80 -8.82
C GLY A 78 18.44 1.59 -8.56
N THR A 79 18.86 0.37 -8.23
CA THR A 79 20.29 0.02 -8.15
C THR A 79 20.99 0.16 -9.50
N PHE A 80 20.31 -0.15 -10.62
CA PHE A 80 20.89 -0.10 -11.96
C PHE A 80 20.64 1.22 -12.71
N TYR A 81 19.50 1.86 -12.47
CA TYR A 81 19.04 3.03 -13.24
C TYR A 81 18.94 4.33 -12.43
N GLY A 82 19.19 4.28 -11.12
CA GLY A 82 19.06 5.42 -10.21
C GLY A 82 17.74 5.42 -9.44
N ASP A 83 17.73 6.13 -8.32
CA ASP A 83 16.55 6.27 -7.46
C ASP A 83 15.45 7.14 -8.10
N LEU A 84 14.34 7.34 -7.40
CA LEU A 84 13.22 8.15 -7.90
C LEU A 84 13.63 9.59 -8.25
N SER A 85 14.62 10.18 -7.55
CA SER A 85 15.13 11.51 -7.88
C SER A 85 15.79 11.51 -9.25
N VAL A 86 16.64 10.51 -9.53
CA VAL A 86 17.26 10.34 -10.84
C VAL A 86 16.23 10.06 -11.93
N LEU A 87 15.29 9.13 -11.68
CA LEU A 87 14.27 8.74 -12.67
C LEU A 87 13.30 9.87 -13.03
N THR A 88 13.09 10.82 -12.12
CA THR A 88 12.24 12.00 -12.35
C THR A 88 13.03 13.23 -12.83
N GLY A 89 14.34 13.10 -13.06
CA GLY A 89 15.19 14.22 -13.47
C GLY A 89 15.25 15.34 -12.42
N GLY A 90 15.13 14.99 -11.13
CA GLY A 90 15.13 15.93 -10.01
C GLY A 90 13.80 16.67 -9.79
N VAL A 91 12.71 16.29 -10.48
CA VAL A 91 11.39 16.87 -10.23
C VAL A 91 10.85 16.43 -8.86
N ILE A 92 11.09 15.17 -8.48
CA ILE A 92 10.80 14.65 -7.15
C ILE A 92 12.12 14.33 -6.47
N ASP A 93 12.59 15.20 -5.59
CA ASP A 93 13.86 15.01 -4.89
C ASP A 93 13.70 14.11 -3.66
N LEU A 94 13.44 12.82 -3.91
CA LEU A 94 13.27 11.81 -2.87
C LEU A 94 14.11 10.57 -3.17
N PRO A 95 15.12 10.23 -2.33
CA PRO A 95 16.03 9.11 -2.57
C PRO A 95 15.40 7.78 -2.15
N VAL A 96 14.37 7.34 -2.89
CA VAL A 96 13.60 6.12 -2.64
C VAL A 96 13.81 5.09 -3.73
N TYR A 97 13.77 3.81 -3.36
CA TYR A 97 14.07 2.67 -4.24
C TYR A 97 15.47 2.67 -4.87
N GLY A 98 16.42 3.47 -4.37
CA GLY A 98 17.80 3.51 -4.89
C GLY A 98 18.68 2.30 -4.57
N SER A 99 18.16 1.33 -3.82
CA SER A 99 18.87 0.08 -3.50
C SER A 99 17.89 -1.04 -3.21
N ILE A 100 18.35 -2.29 -3.32
CA ILE A 100 17.57 -3.48 -2.95
C ILE A 100 17.08 -3.39 -1.50
N THR A 101 17.96 -3.01 -0.56
CA THR A 101 17.60 -2.85 0.85
C THR A 101 16.58 -1.74 1.07
N GLY A 102 16.77 -0.59 0.41
CA GLY A 102 15.81 0.51 0.44
C GLY A 102 14.45 0.09 -0.11
N GLY A 103 14.43 -0.62 -1.23
CA GLY A 103 13.21 -1.15 -1.83
C GLY A 103 12.51 -2.21 -0.98
N LEU A 104 13.26 -3.08 -0.30
CA LEU A 104 12.72 -4.06 0.64
C LEU A 104 12.01 -3.35 1.82
N ILE A 105 12.70 -2.40 2.46
CA ILE A 105 12.16 -1.68 3.62
C ILE A 105 10.95 -0.84 3.21
N LEU A 106 11.08 -0.03 2.16
CA LEU A 106 9.99 0.81 1.69
C LEU A 106 8.82 -0.03 1.16
N GLY A 107 9.09 -1.08 0.39
CA GLY A 107 8.06 -2.01 -0.09
C GLY A 107 7.27 -2.61 1.06
N PHE A 108 7.95 -3.09 2.10
CA PHE A 108 7.30 -3.61 3.31
C PHE A 108 6.47 -2.55 4.01
N LEU A 109 7.03 -1.36 4.28
CA LEU A 109 6.33 -0.29 4.96
C LEU A 109 5.09 0.18 4.19
N MET A 110 5.20 0.31 2.87
CA MET A 110 4.11 0.70 1.98
C MET A 110 3.01 -0.38 1.92
N ALA A 111 3.40 -1.64 1.75
CA ALA A 111 2.47 -2.76 1.65
C ALA A 111 1.74 -3.02 2.97
N PHE A 112 2.49 -3.13 4.08
CA PHE A 112 1.94 -3.31 5.41
C PHE A 112 1.12 -2.10 5.83
N GLY A 113 1.62 -0.89 5.60
CA GLY A 113 0.93 0.36 5.92
C GLY A 113 -0.40 0.50 5.20
N ALA A 114 -0.48 0.12 3.92
CA ALA A 114 -1.72 0.16 3.16
C ALA A 114 -2.79 -0.78 3.73
N LEU A 115 -2.41 -2.02 4.05
CA LEU A 115 -3.32 -3.03 4.60
C LEU A 115 -3.70 -2.75 6.06
N LEU A 116 -2.77 -2.17 6.84
CA LEU A 116 -3.07 -1.64 8.16
C LEU A 116 -4.06 -0.46 8.07
N GLY A 117 -3.86 0.42 7.10
CA GLY A 117 -4.78 1.52 6.81
C GLY A 117 -6.17 1.02 6.48
N ASP A 118 -6.30 -0.06 5.70
CA ASP A 118 -7.58 -0.70 5.40
C ASP A 118 -8.24 -1.31 6.65
N ALA A 119 -7.44 -1.92 7.54
CA ALA A 119 -7.91 -2.40 8.84
C ALA A 119 -8.43 -1.27 9.74
N VAL A 120 -7.69 -0.16 9.83
CA VAL A 120 -8.07 1.03 10.60
C VAL A 120 -9.31 1.69 10.01
N GLY A 121 -9.38 1.83 8.69
CA GLY A 121 -10.54 2.37 7.99
C GLY A 121 -11.78 1.50 8.22
N SER A 122 -11.63 0.18 8.17
CA SER A 122 -12.70 -0.76 8.50
C SER A 122 -13.15 -0.64 9.94
N PHE A 123 -12.22 -0.50 10.90
CA PHE A 123 -12.56 -0.23 12.30
C PHE A 123 -13.39 1.06 12.44
N ILE A 124 -12.95 2.17 11.83
CA ILE A 124 -13.67 3.46 11.88
C ILE A 124 -15.08 3.31 11.29
N LYS A 125 -15.21 2.62 10.14
CA LYS A 125 -16.52 2.32 9.52
C LYS A 125 -17.46 1.60 10.49
N ARG A 126 -16.97 0.63 11.27
CA ARG A 126 -17.78 -0.04 12.31
C ARG A 126 -18.19 0.91 13.44
N ARG A 127 -17.31 1.81 13.87
CA ARG A 127 -17.61 2.77 14.94
C ARG A 127 -18.69 3.78 14.54
N ILE A 128 -18.73 4.19 13.26
CA ILE A 128 -19.79 5.09 12.75
C ILE A 128 -21.08 4.35 12.33
N GLY A 129 -21.06 3.01 12.30
CA GLY A 129 -22.28 2.19 12.15
C GLY A 129 -22.54 1.64 10.77
N LEU A 130 -21.58 1.79 9.85
CA LEU A 130 -21.61 1.12 8.57
C LEU A 130 -21.28 -0.36 8.76
N GLN A 131 -21.98 -1.24 8.04
CA GLN A 131 -21.74 -2.68 7.96
C GLN A 131 -20.69 -3.04 6.91
N SER A 132 -20.15 -4.26 6.98
CA SER A 132 -19.10 -4.68 6.06
C SER A 132 -19.64 -4.78 4.64
N GLY A 133 -19.03 -4.07 3.69
CA GLY A 133 -19.48 -4.01 2.30
C GLY A 133 -20.43 -2.84 1.99
N GLU A 134 -20.84 -2.06 3.00
CA GLU A 134 -21.53 -0.80 2.75
C GLU A 134 -20.53 0.29 2.31
N PRO A 135 -20.90 1.12 1.32
CA PRO A 135 -20.07 2.23 0.83
C PRO A 135 -19.85 3.31 1.90
#